data_AF-A0A2H0BU70-F1
#
_entry.id   AF-A0A2H0BU70-F1
#
_cell.length_a   1.000
_cell.length_b   1.000
_cell.length_c   1.000
_cell.angle_alpha   90.00
_cell.angle_beta   90.00
_cell.angle_gamma   90.00
#
_symmetry.space_group_name_H-M   'P 1'
#
loop_
_entity.id
_entity.type
_entity.pdbx_description
1 polymer ?
#
loop_
_entity_poly.entity_id
_entity_poly.type
_entity_poly.pdbx_seq_one_letter_code
_entity_poly.pdbx_strand_id
1 'polypeptide(L)'
;MNDKLALTLPGGFDVDVPVPTVGAGTPTPDGLLQQGGINIGTIINSLLPLVFWFAGILLFVYLIYGGYKMLTSMGDEGAIEEAKGTITNAILGIAIVFVAYFVAQWMASVFGINDLFG
;
A
#
# COMPACT_ATOMS: atom_id res chain seq x y z
N MET A 1 -3.77 -67.57 2.98
CA MET A 1 -3.65 -66.25 3.63
C MET A 1 -2.23 -66.14 4.15
N ASN A 2 -1.49 -65.16 3.64
CA ASN A 2 -0.34 -64.51 4.27
C ASN A 2 0.82 -65.38 4.76
N ASP A 3 1.63 -65.85 3.83
CA ASP A 3 3.08 -65.82 4.02
C ASP A 3 3.63 -65.10 2.80
N LYS A 4 3.89 -63.79 2.93
CA LYS A 4 5.27 -63.34 3.02
C LYS A 4 6.08 -64.03 1.91
N LEU A 5 5.89 -63.51 0.69
CA LEU A 5 6.96 -63.42 -0.30
C LEU A 5 8.10 -62.65 0.38
N ALA A 6 8.83 -63.37 1.23
CA ALA A 6 10.12 -62.98 1.76
C ALA A 6 11.10 -63.08 0.60
N LEU A 7 10.94 -62.20 -0.37
CA LEU A 7 12.03 -61.77 -1.22
C LEU A 7 12.82 -60.72 -0.44
N THR A 8 13.32 -61.14 0.72
CA THR A 8 14.42 -60.46 1.41
C THR A 8 15.63 -60.67 0.52
N LEU A 9 15.87 -59.72 -0.38
CA LEU A 9 17.06 -59.73 -1.20
C LEU A 9 18.26 -59.62 -0.24
N PRO A 10 19.23 -60.55 -0.29
CA PRO A 10 20.41 -60.45 0.55
C PRO A 10 21.19 -59.21 0.10
N GLY A 11 21.17 -58.16 0.93
CA GLY A 11 22.15 -57.07 0.87
C GLY A 11 21.78 -55.80 0.09
N GLY A 12 20.51 -55.41 -0.02
CA GLY A 12 20.12 -54.18 -0.75
C GLY A 12 19.32 -53.17 0.07
N PHE A 13 19.95 -52.51 1.05
CA PHE A 13 19.60 -51.19 1.62
C PHE A 13 18.13 -50.73 1.48
N ASP A 14 17.24 -51.21 2.36
CA ASP A 14 15.89 -50.65 2.53
C ASP A 14 15.98 -49.37 3.39
N VAL A 15 15.94 -48.21 2.75
CA VAL A 15 15.99 -46.91 3.43
C VAL A 15 14.58 -46.42 3.73
N ASP A 16 14.09 -46.69 4.93
CA ASP A 16 12.95 -45.97 5.49
C ASP A 16 13.46 -44.67 6.14
N VAL A 17 13.89 -43.69 5.33
CA VAL A 17 13.98 -42.31 5.84
C VAL A 17 12.56 -41.75 5.80
N PRO A 18 12.05 -41.17 6.91
CA PRO A 18 10.94 -40.25 6.81
C PRO A 18 11.39 -39.12 5.88
N VAL A 19 10.92 -39.16 4.64
CA VAL A 19 11.06 -38.05 3.71
C VAL A 19 10.36 -36.88 4.39
N PRO A 20 11.05 -35.78 4.76
CA PRO A 20 10.33 -34.56 5.00
C PRO A 20 9.61 -34.31 3.68
N THR A 21 8.28 -34.36 3.69
CA THR A 21 7.49 -33.72 2.65
C THR A 21 7.94 -32.27 2.70
N VAL A 22 8.97 -31.96 1.90
CA VAL A 22 9.31 -30.59 1.53
C VAL A 22 7.98 -30.09 1.03
N GLY A 23 7.38 -29.19 1.81
CA GLY A 23 6.20 -28.50 1.38
C GLY A 23 6.55 -27.97 0.01
N ALA A 24 5.98 -28.57 -1.02
CA ALA A 24 5.90 -27.93 -2.30
C ALA A 24 4.98 -26.73 -2.06
N GLY A 25 5.53 -25.68 -1.46
CA GLY A 25 5.52 -24.41 -2.15
C GLY A 25 6.11 -24.73 -3.49
N THR A 26 5.25 -25.19 -4.41
CA THR A 26 5.52 -25.02 -5.82
C THR A 26 6.00 -23.58 -5.91
N PRO A 27 7.20 -23.30 -6.43
CA PRO A 27 7.40 -22.02 -7.05
C PRO A 27 6.41 -22.03 -8.21
N THR A 28 5.13 -21.73 -7.91
CA THR A 28 4.28 -21.10 -8.90
C THR A 28 5.14 -20.01 -9.49
N PRO A 29 5.22 -19.90 -10.83
CA PRO A 29 5.95 -18.80 -11.45
C PRO A 29 5.61 -17.43 -10.84
N ASP A 30 4.44 -17.31 -10.19
CA ASP A 30 4.03 -16.19 -9.35
C ASP A 30 5.02 -15.82 -8.22
N GLY A 31 5.73 -16.79 -7.63
CA GLY A 31 6.69 -16.57 -6.54
C GLY A 31 8.09 -16.12 -6.99
N LEU A 32 8.47 -16.37 -8.25
CA LEU A 32 9.76 -15.90 -8.80
C LEU A 32 9.66 -14.53 -9.48
N LEU A 33 8.46 -14.14 -9.93
CA LEU A 33 8.18 -12.75 -10.32
C LEU A 33 8.00 -11.83 -9.11
N GLN A 34 7.69 -12.39 -7.93
CA GLN A 34 7.59 -11.64 -6.68
C GLN A 34 8.94 -11.43 -5.98
N GLN A 35 9.95 -12.24 -6.29
CA GLN A 35 11.26 -12.14 -5.64
C GLN A 35 12.31 -11.35 -6.43
N GLY A 36 12.06 -11.03 -7.71
CA GLY A 36 12.97 -10.25 -8.56
C GLY A 36 12.30 -9.17 -9.43
N GLY A 37 10.98 -9.07 -9.41
CA GLY A 37 10.24 -7.99 -10.05
C GLY A 37 9.80 -7.01 -8.97
N ILE A 38 10.20 -5.75 -9.11
CA ILE A 38 9.63 -4.65 -8.34
C ILE A 38 8.12 -4.68 -8.56
N ASN A 39 7.36 -5.28 -7.63
CA ASN A 39 5.92 -5.30 -7.70
C ASN A 39 5.47 -3.87 -7.49
N ILE A 40 4.99 -3.25 -8.57
CA ILE A 40 4.50 -1.88 -8.58
C ILE A 40 3.44 -1.70 -7.46
N GLY A 41 2.63 -2.72 -7.21
CA GLY A 41 1.69 -2.75 -6.09
C GLY A 41 2.33 -2.60 -4.70
N THR A 42 3.49 -3.21 -4.45
CA THR A 42 4.20 -3.13 -3.16
C THR A 42 4.82 -1.75 -2.93
N ILE A 43 5.41 -1.14 -3.99
CA ILE A 43 5.90 0.23 -3.91
C ILE A 43 4.75 1.19 -3.64
N ILE A 44 3.67 1.07 -4.41
CA ILE A 44 2.51 1.96 -4.29
C ILE A 44 1.88 1.83 -2.90
N ASN A 45 1.73 0.60 -2.37
CA ASN A 45 1.19 0.36 -1.03
C ASN A 45 2.03 1.01 0.08
N SER A 46 3.37 1.05 -0.06
CA SER A 46 4.24 1.73 0.91
C SER A 46 4.32 3.25 0.70
N LEU A 47 4.24 3.71 -0.56
CA LEU A 47 4.47 5.11 -0.93
C LEU A 47 3.22 5.96 -0.76
N LEU A 48 2.03 5.44 -1.06
CA LEU A 48 0.78 6.18 -0.92
C LEU A 48 0.54 6.68 0.50
N PRO A 49 0.48 5.82 1.55
CA PRO A 49 0.22 6.28 2.91
C PRO A 49 1.25 7.29 3.38
N LEU A 50 2.52 7.17 2.96
CA LEU A 50 3.56 8.17 3.21
C LEU A 50 3.23 9.53 2.56
N VAL A 51 2.85 9.53 1.28
CA VAL A 51 2.45 10.76 0.57
C VAL A 51 1.20 11.39 1.20
N PHE A 52 0.21 10.59 1.58
CA PHE A 52 -1.00 11.07 2.24
C PHE A 52 -0.71 11.67 3.63
N TRP A 53 0.21 11.08 4.39
CA TRP A 53 0.66 11.64 5.67
C TRP A 53 1.27 13.03 5.48
N PHE A 54 2.20 13.17 4.53
CA PHE A 54 2.80 14.47 4.22
C PHE A 54 1.79 15.47 3.65
N ALA A 55 0.89 15.03 2.77
CA ALA A 55 -0.17 15.85 2.21
C ALA A 55 -1.11 16.40 3.29
N GLY A 56 -1.50 15.55 4.26
CA GLY A 56 -2.34 15.97 5.39
C GLY A 56 -1.68 17.04 6.25
N ILE A 57 -0.39 16.86 6.59
CA ILE A 57 0.37 17.85 7.37
C ILE A 57 0.53 19.16 6.59
N LEU A 58 0.94 19.08 5.32
CA LEU A 58 1.16 20.25 4.49
C LEU A 58 -0.12 21.05 4.31
N LEU A 59 -1.24 20.35 4.09
CA LEU A 59 -2.56 20.96 3.99
C LEU A 59 -2.96 21.65 5.29
N PHE A 60 -2.74 21.01 6.44
CA PHE A 60 -3.07 21.58 7.74
C PHE A 60 -2.31 22.89 7.98
N VAL A 61 -1.02 22.92 7.67
CA VAL A 61 -0.20 24.14 7.78
C VAL A 61 -0.71 25.23 6.83
N TYR A 62 -1.06 24.87 5.59
CA TYR A 62 -1.60 25.81 4.60
C TYR A 62 -2.94 26.41 5.04
N LEU A 63 -3.78 25.62 5.72
CA LEU A 63 -5.06 26.06 6.26
C LEU A 63 -4.86 27.08 7.39
N ILE A 64 -3.93 26.81 8.32
CA ILE A 64 -3.58 27.76 9.38
C ILE A 64 -3.02 29.05 8.78
N TYR A 65 -2.13 28.96 7.79
CA TYR A 65 -1.57 30.14 7.13
C TYR A 65 -2.64 30.99 6.42
N GLY A 66 -3.56 30.34 5.69
CA GLY A 66 -4.66 31.03 5.02
C GLY A 66 -5.68 31.66 5.98
N GLY A 67 -6.01 30.96 7.06
CA GLY A 67 -6.89 31.48 8.11
C GLY A 67 -6.25 32.63 8.89
N TYR A 68 -4.95 32.51 9.22
CA TYR A 68 -4.19 33.58 9.86
C TYR A 68 -4.16 34.83 8.97
N LYS A 69 -3.81 34.68 7.69
CA LYS A 69 -3.81 35.79 6.74
C LYS A 69 -5.17 36.51 6.69
N MET A 70 -6.27 35.78 6.65
CA MET A 70 -7.62 36.37 6.66
C MET A 70 -7.90 37.17 7.94
N LEU A 71 -7.46 36.69 9.11
CA LEU A 71 -7.63 37.39 10.38
C LEU A 71 -6.79 38.68 10.46
N THR A 72 -5.56 38.68 9.94
CA THR A 72 -4.67 39.85 10.00
C THR A 72 -5.03 40.93 8.97
N SER A 73 -5.79 40.58 7.93
CA SER A 73 -6.26 41.50 6.87
C SER A 73 -7.42 42.42 7.26
N MET A 74 -7.84 42.46 8.53
CA MET A 74 -9.05 43.13 9.06
C MET A 74 -9.19 44.65 8.83
N GLY A 75 -8.39 45.30 7.99
CA GLY A 75 -8.45 46.75 7.75
C GLY A 75 -8.14 47.23 6.33
N ASP A 76 -7.80 46.34 5.39
CA ASP A 76 -7.45 46.70 4.01
C ASP A 76 -8.22 45.85 3.00
N GLU A 77 -8.95 46.49 2.09
CA GLU A 77 -9.82 45.83 1.09
C GLU A 77 -9.03 44.89 0.16
N GLY A 78 -7.80 45.26 -0.20
CA GLY A 78 -6.92 44.42 -1.04
C GLY A 78 -6.51 43.15 -0.30
N ALA A 79 -6.17 43.28 0.98
CA ALA A 79 -5.81 42.15 1.84
C ALA A 79 -7.00 41.19 2.08
N ILE A 80 -8.25 41.70 2.05
CA ILE A 80 -9.46 40.86 2.11
C ILE A 80 -9.72 40.14 0.79
N GLU A 81 -9.54 40.79 -0.35
CA GLU A 81 -9.68 40.15 -1.67
C GLU A 81 -8.63 39.04 -1.85
N GLU A 82 -7.40 39.28 -1.43
CA GLU A 82 -6.33 38.29 -1.44
C GLU A 82 -6.57 37.13 -0.45
N ALA A 83 -7.18 37.43 0.72
CA ALA A 83 -7.59 36.40 1.67
C ALA A 83 -8.70 35.50 1.09
N LYS A 84 -9.66 36.04 0.34
CA LYS A 84 -10.69 35.23 -0.36
C LYS A 84 -10.07 34.28 -1.39
N GLY A 85 -9.08 34.74 -2.14
CA GLY A 85 -8.31 33.89 -3.05
C GLY A 85 -7.57 32.77 -2.31
N THR A 86 -6.95 33.11 -1.17
CA THR A 86 -6.24 32.16 -0.33
C THR A 86 -7.17 31.09 0.27
N ILE A 87 -8.37 31.47 0.73
CA ILE A 87 -9.38 30.54 1.25
C ILE A 87 -9.88 29.62 0.14
N THR A 88 -10.16 30.14 -1.05
CA THR A 88 -10.59 29.33 -2.19
C THR A 88 -9.53 28.27 -2.53
N ASN A 89 -8.26 28.66 -2.54
CA ASN A 89 -7.15 27.73 -2.76
C ASN A 89 -7.01 26.70 -1.62
N ALA A 90 -7.24 27.11 -0.37
CA ALA A 90 -7.24 26.18 0.77
C ALA A 90 -8.37 25.15 0.67
N ILE A 91 -9.59 25.58 0.30
CA ILE A 91 -10.74 24.70 0.07
C ILE A 91 -10.45 23.75 -1.10
N LEU A 92 -9.84 24.24 -2.18
CA LEU A 92 -9.46 23.43 -3.32
C LEU A 92 -8.41 22.36 -2.93
N GLY A 93 -7.46 22.70 -2.07
CA GLY A 93 -6.50 21.75 -1.50
C GLY A 93 -7.18 20.62 -0.73
N ILE A 94 -8.17 20.94 0.10
CA ILE A 94 -8.97 19.93 0.84
C ILE A 94 -9.73 19.04 -0.13
N ALA A 95 -10.36 19.63 -1.14
CA ALA A 95 -11.09 18.88 -2.16
C ALA A 95 -10.17 17.91 -2.92
N ILE A 96 -8.95 18.32 -3.26
CA ILE A 96 -7.96 17.47 -3.95
C ILE A 96 -7.58 16.26 -3.09
N VAL A 97 -7.32 16.44 -1.78
CA VAL A 97 -6.99 15.32 -0.89
C VAL A 97 -8.16 14.34 -0.77
N PHE A 98 -9.39 14.85 -0.70
CA PHE A 98 -10.60 14.03 -0.70
C PHE A 98 -10.72 13.17 -1.97
N VAL A 99 -10.53 13.79 -3.14
CA VAL A 99 -10.59 13.08 -4.43
C VAL A 99 -9.43 12.09 -4.54
N ALA A 100 -8.23 12.46 -4.12
CA ALA A 100 -7.06 11.59 -4.13
C ALA A 100 -7.30 10.33 -3.29
N TYR A 101 -7.89 10.46 -2.10
CA TYR A 101 -8.24 9.30 -1.27
C TYR A 101 -9.23 8.37 -1.97
N PHE A 102 -10.24 8.94 -2.63
CA PHE A 102 -11.23 8.17 -3.37
C PHE A 102 -10.62 7.41 -4.55
N VAL A 103 -9.76 8.08 -5.32
CA VAL A 103 -9.02 7.49 -6.44
C VAL A 103 -8.04 6.42 -5.94
N ALA A 104 -7.34 6.69 -4.85
CA ALA A 104 -6.43 5.73 -4.22
C ALA A 104 -7.14 4.42 -3.87
N GLN A 105 -8.30 4.50 -3.21
CA GLN A 105 -9.11 3.34 -2.85
C GLN A 105 -9.63 2.59 -4.08
N TRP A 106 -10.03 3.33 -5.12
CA TRP A 106 -10.51 2.73 -6.37
C TRP A 106 -9.39 1.99 -7.10
N MET A 107 -8.18 2.58 -7.15
CA MET A 107 -7.00 1.90 -7.69
C MET A 107 -6.63 0.67 -6.85
N ALA A 108 -6.69 0.75 -5.52
CA ALA A 108 -6.46 -0.37 -4.60
C ALA A 108 -7.27 -1.61 -5.00
N SER A 109 -8.57 -1.41 -5.21
CA SER A 109 -9.52 -2.46 -5.58
C SER A 109 -9.23 -3.05 -6.95
N VAL A 110 -8.83 -2.24 -7.94
CA VAL A 110 -8.50 -2.71 -9.29
C VAL A 110 -7.20 -3.52 -9.30
N PHE A 111 -6.22 -3.14 -8.48
CA PHE A 111 -4.94 -3.84 -8.36
C PHE A 111 -4.98 -5.03 -7.36
N GLY A 112 -6.13 -5.31 -6.75
CA GLY A 112 -6.30 -6.42 -5.79
C GLY A 112 -5.57 -6.19 -4.45
N ILE A 113 -5.19 -4.95 -4.17
CA ILE A 113 -4.50 -4.54 -2.94
C ILE A 113 -5.59 -4.01 -2.01
N ASN A 114 -6.14 -4.89 -1.17
CA ASN A 114 -7.26 -4.51 -0.30
C ASN A 114 -6.83 -3.65 0.90
N ASP A 115 -5.52 -3.57 1.19
CA ASP A 115 -4.98 -2.97 2.42
C ASP A 115 -3.95 -1.86 2.13
N LEU A 116 -4.33 -0.79 1.42
CA LEU A 116 -3.46 0.41 1.25
C LEU A 116 -3.31 1.23 2.53
N PHE A 117 -4.23 1.08 3.48
CA PHE A 117 -4.29 1.88 4.71
C PHE A 117 -4.39 1.03 5.98
N GLY A 118 -4.03 -0.25 5.88
CA GLY A 118 -4.17 -1.24 6.96
C GLY A 118 -5.56 -1.81 7.09
#